data_AF-A0A6B2EL92-F1
#
_entry.id   AF-A0A6B2EL92-F1
#
_cell.length_a   1.000
_cell.length_b   1.000
_cell.length_c   1.000
_cell.angle_alpha   90.00
_cell.angle_beta   90.00
_cell.angle_gamma   90.00
#
_symmetry.space_group_name_H-M   'P 1'
#
loop_
_entity.id
_entity.type
_entity.pdbx_description
1 polymer ?
#
loop_
_entity_poly.entity_id
_entity_poly.type
_entity_poly.pdbx_seq_one_letter_code
_entity_poly.pdbx_strand_id
1 'polypeptide(L)'
;QADALKDVLKDLKSLQEEVQKLRKTTQTATTKIAIAEKNTESILDLVQPDPESSFPIQSDDTLNKVQADWDLKTDVTEKMKSSLRRFIANGNDKWLLSIFEENYLIQNFNMNGSTGHRNLKTIPFIVYCTNHLGPTGGLSLQSQLHKTRGKLLKREQRKRRSGDDNDAGVMEDENIIFDPETPESDNSVNGDQGDED
;
A
#
# COMPACT_ATOMS: atom_id res chain seq x y z
N GLN A 1 45.42 -30.78 -57.88
CA GLN A 1 44.26 -31.24 -57.09
C GLN A 1 44.41 -30.92 -55.59
N ALA A 2 45.60 -31.06 -54.98
CA ALA A 2 45.79 -30.79 -53.55
C ALA A 2 45.63 -29.31 -53.13
N ASP A 3 46.03 -28.34 -53.97
CA ASP A 3 45.93 -26.91 -53.62
C ASP A 3 44.49 -26.38 -53.66
N ALA A 4 43.68 -26.80 -54.64
CA ALA A 4 42.26 -26.49 -54.69
C ALA A 4 41.50 -27.00 -53.46
N LEU A 5 41.93 -28.14 -52.89
CA LEU A 5 41.32 -28.70 -51.69
C LEU A 5 41.65 -27.85 -50.44
N LYS A 6 42.84 -27.25 -50.39
CA LYS A 6 43.24 -26.37 -49.27
C LYS A 6 42.49 -25.05 -49.28
N ASP A 7 42.26 -24.47 -50.45
CA ASP A 7 41.50 -23.22 -50.59
C ASP A 7 40.04 -23.42 -50.15
N VAL A 8 39.38 -24.51 -50.59
CA VAL A 8 38.02 -24.85 -50.13
C VAL A 8 37.95 -25.05 -48.62
N LEU A 9 38.98 -25.65 -48.00
CA LEU A 9 39.06 -25.87 -46.56
C LEU A 9 39.23 -24.55 -45.78
N LYS A 10 39.94 -23.59 -46.36
CA LYS A 10 40.12 -22.25 -45.80
C LYS A 10 38.80 -21.45 -45.86
N ASP A 11 38.10 -21.51 -46.98
CA ASP A 11 36.81 -20.84 -47.14
C ASP A 11 35.74 -21.43 -46.21
N LEU A 12 35.71 -22.75 -46.04
CA LEU A 12 34.82 -23.42 -45.08
C LEU A 12 35.07 -22.97 -43.63
N LYS A 13 36.33 -22.80 -43.23
CA LYS A 13 36.66 -22.28 -41.89
C LYS A 13 36.23 -20.83 -41.73
N SER A 14 36.45 -20.00 -42.75
CA SER A 14 36.03 -18.60 -42.75
C SER A 14 34.50 -18.48 -42.62
N LEU A 15 33.74 -19.29 -43.38
CA LEU A 15 32.29 -19.37 -43.28
C LEU A 15 31.82 -19.85 -41.90
N GLN A 16 32.52 -20.83 -41.31
CA GLN A 16 32.21 -21.32 -39.97
C GLN A 16 32.36 -20.22 -38.89
N GLU A 17 33.42 -19.42 -38.98
CA GLU A 17 33.64 -18.29 -38.06
C GLU A 17 32.56 -17.21 -38.21
N GLU A 18 32.17 -16.91 -39.45
CA GLU A 18 31.11 -15.94 -39.73
C GLU A 18 29.74 -16.39 -39.21
N VAL A 19 29.40 -17.68 -39.39
CA VAL A 19 28.19 -18.28 -38.82
C VAL A 19 28.19 -18.25 -37.29
N GLN A 20 29.33 -18.49 -36.65
CA GLN A 20 29.44 -18.37 -35.19
C GLN A 20 29.24 -16.93 -34.70
N LYS A 21 29.79 -15.95 -35.44
CA LYS A 21 29.61 -14.54 -35.14
C LYS A 21 28.14 -14.15 -35.25
N LEU A 22 27.47 -14.57 -36.32
CA LEU A 22 26.05 -14.36 -36.55
C LEU A 22 25.20 -14.92 -35.42
N ARG A 23 25.46 -16.15 -34.97
CA ARG A 23 24.75 -16.77 -33.85
C ARG A 23 24.84 -15.94 -32.55
N LYS A 24 26.03 -15.42 -32.23
CA LYS A 24 26.23 -14.56 -31.05
C LYS A 24 25.42 -13.26 -31.15
N THR A 25 25.39 -12.63 -32.32
CA THR A 25 24.56 -11.44 -32.56
C THR A 25 23.06 -11.74 -32.43
N THR A 26 22.58 -12.86 -32.99
CA THR A 26 21.17 -13.25 -32.87
C THR A 26 20.77 -13.49 -31.42
N GLN A 27 21.62 -14.16 -30.62
CA GLN A 27 21.35 -14.42 -29.20
C GLN A 27 21.33 -13.12 -28.37
N THR A 28 22.21 -12.17 -28.70
CA THR A 28 22.21 -10.85 -28.06
C THR A 28 20.96 -10.07 -28.42
N ALA A 29 20.51 -10.13 -29.68
CA ALA A 29 19.29 -9.46 -30.14
C ALA A 29 18.04 -10.05 -29.46
N THR A 30 17.90 -11.37 -29.36
CA THR A 30 16.76 -12.00 -28.67
C THR A 30 16.72 -11.66 -27.20
N THR A 31 17.87 -11.58 -26.52
CA THR A 31 17.91 -11.18 -25.11
C THR A 31 17.48 -9.72 -24.94
N LYS A 32 17.92 -8.83 -25.84
CA LYS A 32 17.49 -7.42 -25.83
C LYS A 32 15.99 -7.27 -26.11
N ILE A 33 15.44 -8.06 -27.02
CA ILE A 33 14.00 -8.08 -27.31
C ILE A 33 13.23 -8.54 -26.07
N ALA A 34 13.63 -9.64 -25.42
CA ALA A 34 12.96 -10.11 -24.21
C ALA A 34 13.00 -9.08 -23.06
N ILE A 35 14.11 -8.35 -22.92
CA ILE A 35 14.21 -7.24 -21.95
C ILE A 35 13.29 -6.07 -22.33
N ALA A 36 13.24 -5.73 -23.63
CA ALA A 36 12.36 -4.67 -24.12
C ALA A 36 10.88 -5.03 -23.92
N GLU A 37 10.47 -6.26 -24.21
CA GLU A 37 9.11 -6.78 -24.00
C GLU A 37 8.69 -6.68 -22.52
N LYS A 38 9.55 -7.15 -21.62
CA LYS A 38 9.33 -7.04 -20.17
C LYS A 38 9.19 -5.58 -19.70
N ASN A 39 10.00 -4.70 -20.26
CA ASN A 39 9.92 -3.26 -19.95
C ASN A 39 8.65 -2.63 -20.53
N THR A 40 8.21 -3.02 -21.73
CA THR A 40 6.98 -2.50 -22.34
C THR A 40 5.74 -2.95 -21.59
N GLU A 41 5.67 -4.18 -21.10
CA GLU A 41 4.57 -4.65 -20.23
C GLU A 41 4.50 -3.81 -18.94
N SER A 42 5.66 -3.57 -18.32
CA SER A 42 5.75 -2.75 -17.10
C SER A 42 5.33 -1.29 -17.34
N ILE A 43 5.56 -0.76 -18.55
CA ILE A 43 5.16 0.61 -18.92
C ILE A 43 3.68 0.66 -19.31
N LEU A 44 3.15 -0.36 -19.98
CA LEU A 44 1.72 -0.42 -20.34
C LEU A 44 0.83 -0.41 -19.10
N ASP A 45 1.24 -1.12 -18.04
CA ASP A 45 0.60 -1.11 -16.72
C ASP A 45 0.63 0.28 -16.04
N LEU A 46 1.57 1.15 -16.41
CA LEU A 46 1.68 2.52 -15.86
C LEU A 46 0.85 3.55 -16.63
N VAL A 47 0.63 3.34 -17.93
CA VAL A 47 0.09 4.37 -18.85
C VAL A 47 -1.42 4.27 -19.04
N GLN A 48 -2.06 3.11 -18.82
CA GLN A 48 -3.51 3.04 -18.96
C GLN A 48 -4.22 3.72 -17.76
N PRO A 49 -5.06 4.75 -18.00
CA PRO A 49 -6.06 5.14 -17.02
C PRO A 49 -7.01 3.96 -16.86
N ASP A 50 -7.12 3.43 -15.65
CA ASP A 50 -7.97 2.28 -15.35
C ASP A 50 -9.43 2.73 -15.51
N PRO A 51 -10.13 2.32 -16.57
CA PRO A 51 -11.41 2.96 -16.96
C PRO A 51 -12.55 2.60 -15.99
N GLU A 52 -12.31 1.71 -15.03
CA GLU A 52 -13.25 1.29 -13.99
C GLU A 52 -12.58 1.28 -12.62
N SER A 53 -11.77 2.29 -12.29
CA SER A 53 -11.21 2.35 -10.94
C SER A 53 -12.34 2.50 -9.92
N SER A 54 -12.69 1.41 -9.23
CA SER A 54 -13.63 1.40 -8.10
C SER A 54 -13.10 2.13 -6.85
N PHE A 55 -11.99 2.85 -7.02
CA PHE A 55 -11.29 3.60 -5.99
C PHE A 55 -11.30 5.10 -6.32
N PRO A 56 -11.35 5.98 -5.32
CA PRO A 56 -11.42 5.67 -3.89
C PRO A 56 -12.81 5.17 -3.46
N ILE A 57 -12.84 4.31 -2.45
CA ILE A 57 -14.06 3.83 -1.78
C ILE A 57 -14.60 4.94 -0.89
N GLN A 58 -15.85 5.31 -1.12
CA GLN A 58 -16.50 6.47 -0.48
C GLN A 58 -17.70 6.06 0.40
N SER A 59 -18.20 4.84 0.21
CA SER A 59 -19.39 4.33 0.90
C SER A 59 -19.36 2.82 1.07
N ASP A 60 -20.23 2.32 1.94
CA ASP A 60 -20.42 0.89 2.16
C ASP A 60 -20.86 0.16 0.90
N ASP A 61 -21.69 0.79 0.05
CA ASP A 61 -22.10 0.21 -1.23
C ASP A 61 -20.92 0.03 -2.18
N THR A 62 -20.02 1.03 -2.25
CA THR A 62 -18.80 0.92 -3.06
C THR A 62 -17.86 -0.16 -2.51
N LEU A 63 -17.74 -0.26 -1.18
CA LEU A 63 -16.94 -1.30 -0.55
C LEU A 63 -17.48 -2.69 -0.85
N ASN A 64 -18.80 -2.89 -0.71
CA ASN A 64 -19.44 -4.18 -0.94
C ASN A 64 -19.30 -4.63 -2.40
N LYS A 65 -19.41 -3.71 -3.36
CA LYS A 65 -19.15 -3.99 -4.78
C LYS A 65 -17.71 -4.44 -5.00
N VAL A 66 -16.75 -3.67 -4.50
CA VAL A 66 -15.31 -4.01 -4.62
C VAL A 66 -15.00 -5.35 -3.95
N GLN A 67 -15.61 -5.66 -2.81
CA GLN A 67 -15.45 -6.96 -2.16
C GLN A 67 -16.06 -8.09 -2.98
N ALA A 68 -17.25 -7.91 -3.55
CA ALA A 68 -17.85 -8.90 -4.45
C ALA A 68 -16.96 -9.16 -5.66
N ASP A 69 -16.45 -8.11 -6.30
CA ASP A 69 -15.53 -8.22 -7.44
C ASP A 69 -14.21 -8.90 -7.06
N TRP A 70 -13.74 -8.68 -5.84
CA TRP A 70 -12.54 -9.36 -5.32
C TRP A 70 -12.76 -10.86 -5.11
N ASP A 71 -13.91 -11.24 -4.56
CA ASP A 71 -14.23 -12.63 -4.24
C ASP A 71 -14.51 -13.49 -5.49
N LEU A 72 -14.97 -12.86 -6.58
CA LEU A 72 -15.25 -13.53 -7.84
C LEU A 72 -14.00 -13.98 -8.61
N LYS A 73 -12.79 -13.50 -8.26
CA LYS A 73 -11.49 -13.88 -8.88
C LYS A 73 -11.51 -13.84 -10.42
N THR A 74 -12.08 -12.78 -10.98
CA THR A 74 -12.19 -12.57 -12.43
C THR A 74 -11.04 -11.70 -12.95
N ASP A 75 -11.04 -11.41 -14.25
CA ASP A 75 -10.14 -10.41 -14.85
C ASP A 75 -10.23 -9.04 -14.16
N VAL A 76 -11.40 -8.71 -13.59
CA VAL A 76 -11.60 -7.49 -12.77
C VAL A 76 -10.71 -7.50 -11.54
N THR A 77 -10.59 -8.66 -10.86
CA THR A 77 -9.72 -8.82 -9.70
C THR A 77 -8.24 -8.62 -10.05
N GLU A 78 -7.79 -9.09 -11.22
CA GLU A 78 -6.40 -8.88 -11.67
C GLU A 78 -6.13 -7.41 -12.01
N LYS A 79 -7.06 -6.73 -12.69
CA LYS A 79 -6.97 -5.27 -12.90
C LYS A 79 -6.89 -4.52 -11.57
N MET A 80 -7.73 -4.91 -10.61
CA MET A 80 -7.74 -4.34 -9.27
C MET A 80 -6.38 -4.52 -8.58
N LYS A 81 -5.77 -5.72 -8.65
CA LYS A 81 -4.42 -5.96 -8.11
C LYS A 81 -3.37 -5.07 -8.79
N SER A 82 -3.43 -4.89 -10.10
CA SER A 82 -2.53 -3.98 -10.82
C SER A 82 -2.69 -2.52 -10.36
N SER A 83 -3.93 -2.06 -10.19
CA SER A 83 -4.22 -0.74 -9.62
C SER A 83 -3.67 -0.57 -8.20
N LEU A 84 -3.84 -1.57 -7.34
CA LEU A 84 -3.31 -1.58 -5.97
C LEU A 84 -1.77 -1.55 -5.96
N ARG A 85 -1.12 -2.31 -6.86
CA ARG A 85 0.34 -2.26 -7.05
C ARG A 85 0.79 -0.85 -7.40
N ARG A 86 0.10 -0.19 -8.34
CA ARG A 86 0.40 1.18 -8.74
C ARG A 86 0.24 2.16 -7.58
N PHE A 87 -0.83 2.05 -6.80
CA PHE A 87 -1.06 2.93 -5.64
C PHE A 87 0.02 2.77 -4.56
N ILE A 88 0.48 1.55 -4.31
CA ILE A 88 1.51 1.31 -3.30
C ILE A 88 2.89 1.75 -3.81
N ALA A 89 3.22 1.43 -5.06
CA ALA A 89 4.48 1.85 -5.68
C ALA A 89 4.62 3.38 -5.76
N ASN A 90 3.52 4.09 -6.04
CA ASN A 90 3.52 5.56 -6.15
C ASN A 90 3.25 6.26 -4.82
N GLY A 91 2.67 5.56 -3.84
CA GLY A 91 2.07 6.13 -2.64
C GLY A 91 2.78 5.74 -1.34
N ASN A 92 4.09 6.03 -1.23
CA ASN A 92 4.94 5.64 -0.09
C ASN A 92 4.25 5.74 1.30
N ASP A 93 3.57 6.85 1.58
CA ASP A 93 2.97 7.13 2.89
C ASP A 93 1.43 7.32 2.90
N LYS A 94 0.81 7.27 1.73
CA LYS A 94 -0.61 7.66 1.54
C LYS A 94 -1.41 6.71 0.66
N TRP A 95 -0.87 5.55 0.30
CA TRP A 95 -1.56 4.59 -0.57
C TRP A 95 -2.97 4.24 -0.06
N LEU A 96 -3.18 4.22 1.26
CA LEU A 96 -4.50 3.97 1.84
C LEU A 96 -5.54 5.04 1.43
N LEU A 97 -5.12 6.28 1.20
CA LEU A 97 -5.97 7.37 0.70
C LEU A 97 -6.16 7.35 -0.81
N SER A 98 -5.38 6.53 -1.53
CA SER A 98 -5.66 6.22 -2.93
C SER A 98 -6.75 5.15 -3.06
N ILE A 99 -6.97 4.36 -2.00
CA ILE A 99 -7.98 3.29 -1.96
C ILE A 99 -9.27 3.75 -1.29
N PHE A 100 -9.19 4.54 -0.22
CA PHE A 100 -10.36 5.04 0.50
C PHE A 100 -10.39 6.55 0.49
N GLU A 101 -11.60 7.11 0.42
CA GLU A 101 -11.81 8.50 0.72
C GLU A 101 -11.50 8.77 2.20
N GLU A 102 -10.85 9.90 2.47
CA GLU A 102 -10.35 10.25 3.80
C GLU A 102 -11.45 10.24 4.88
N ASN A 103 -12.60 10.85 4.59
CA ASN A 103 -13.71 10.94 5.54
C ASN A 103 -14.31 9.55 5.82
N TYR A 104 -14.57 8.79 4.76
CA TYR A 104 -15.12 7.45 4.86
C TYR A 104 -14.19 6.51 5.64
N LEU A 105 -12.88 6.55 5.37
CA LEU A 105 -11.87 5.78 6.08
C LEU A 105 -11.89 6.06 7.59
N ILE A 106 -11.90 7.33 7.98
CA ILE A 106 -11.78 7.72 9.39
C ILE A 106 -13.05 7.39 10.17
N GLN A 107 -14.22 7.61 9.58
CA GLN A 107 -15.51 7.43 10.23
C GLN A 107 -15.89 5.95 10.38
N ASN A 108 -15.45 5.08 9.46
CA ASN A 108 -15.96 3.71 9.39
C ASN A 108 -14.93 2.64 9.76
N PHE A 109 -13.63 2.96 9.86
CA PHE A 109 -12.59 1.96 10.09
C PHE A 109 -11.66 2.26 11.26
N ASN A 110 -11.23 1.20 11.95
CA ASN A 110 -10.13 1.18 12.90
C ASN A 110 -9.33 -0.13 12.78
N MET A 111 -8.36 -0.36 13.67
CA MET A 111 -7.48 -1.54 13.60
C MET A 111 -8.02 -2.77 14.36
N ASN A 112 -9.08 -2.61 15.16
CA ASN A 112 -9.57 -3.62 16.10
C ASN A 112 -11.07 -3.94 15.96
N GLY A 113 -11.81 -3.24 15.12
CA GLY A 113 -13.25 -3.39 14.94
C GLY A 113 -14.11 -2.83 16.09
N SER A 114 -13.55 -2.01 16.98
CA SER A 114 -14.27 -1.50 18.15
C SER A 114 -15.10 -0.25 17.83
N THR A 115 -15.96 0.19 18.77
CA THR A 115 -16.69 1.46 18.71
C THR A 115 -17.52 1.67 17.43
N GLY A 116 -18.15 0.60 16.91
CA GLY A 116 -18.96 0.66 15.68
C GLY A 116 -18.16 0.81 14.39
N HIS A 117 -16.83 0.76 14.44
CA HIS A 117 -15.99 0.79 13.24
C HIS A 117 -15.63 -0.63 12.79
N ARG A 118 -15.41 -0.82 11.49
CA ARG A 118 -14.94 -2.06 10.92
C ARG A 118 -13.42 -2.20 11.11
N ASN A 119 -12.96 -3.44 11.23
CA ASN A 119 -11.53 -3.71 11.29
C ASN A 119 -10.91 -3.63 9.88
N LEU A 120 -9.99 -2.70 9.67
CA LEU A 120 -9.32 -2.53 8.38
C LEU A 120 -8.48 -3.75 7.98
N LYS A 121 -7.99 -4.53 8.96
CA LYS A 121 -7.21 -5.76 8.74
C LYS A 121 -8.05 -6.94 8.24
N THR A 122 -9.38 -6.86 8.25
CA THR A 122 -10.23 -7.95 7.77
C THR A 122 -10.64 -7.78 6.31
N ILE A 123 -10.29 -6.66 5.68
CA ILE A 123 -10.66 -6.39 4.29
C ILE A 123 -9.69 -7.14 3.35
N PRO A 124 -10.17 -8.06 2.50
CA PRO A 124 -9.31 -8.97 1.75
C PRO A 124 -8.25 -8.28 0.88
N PHE A 125 -8.62 -7.24 0.14
CA PHE A 125 -7.68 -6.51 -0.71
C PHE A 125 -6.71 -5.63 0.09
N ILE A 126 -7.07 -5.21 1.30
CA ILE A 126 -6.14 -4.51 2.20
C ILE A 126 -5.13 -5.49 2.79
N VAL A 127 -5.57 -6.68 3.19
CA VAL A 127 -4.69 -7.77 3.59
C VAL A 127 -3.72 -8.11 2.46
N TYR A 128 -4.22 -8.14 1.21
CA TYR A 128 -3.36 -8.34 0.06
C TYR A 128 -2.29 -7.26 -0.07
N CYS A 129 -2.68 -5.99 0.05
CA CYS A 129 -1.76 -4.85 0.03
C CYS A 129 -0.68 -4.96 1.10
N THR A 130 -1.05 -5.30 2.35
CA THR A 130 -0.09 -5.37 3.45
C THR A 130 0.83 -6.59 3.38
N ASN A 131 0.31 -7.74 2.93
CA ASN A 131 1.04 -9.01 2.99
C ASN A 131 1.88 -9.27 1.74
N HIS A 132 1.40 -8.85 0.57
CA HIS A 132 2.03 -9.22 -0.72
C HIS A 132 2.69 -8.05 -1.42
N LEU A 133 2.17 -6.83 -1.24
CA LEU A 133 2.73 -5.66 -1.90
C LEU A 133 3.73 -4.97 -0.98
N GLY A 134 3.42 -4.89 0.31
CA GLY A 134 4.26 -4.27 1.34
C GLY A 134 4.37 -2.75 1.11
N PRO A 135 4.14 -1.90 2.12
CA PRO A 135 4.34 -0.47 1.92
C PRO A 135 5.81 -0.21 1.59
N THR A 136 6.08 0.27 0.37
CA THR A 136 7.42 0.54 -0.15
C THR A 136 8.15 1.62 0.68
N GLY A 137 7.44 2.32 1.57
CA GLY A 137 7.94 3.30 2.54
C GLY A 137 7.92 2.89 4.03
N GLY A 138 7.66 1.61 4.36
CA GLY A 138 7.85 1.08 5.73
C GLY A 138 6.84 1.51 6.81
N LEU A 139 5.88 2.38 6.51
CA LEU A 139 4.84 2.75 7.49
C LEU A 139 3.78 1.66 7.60
N SER A 140 3.57 1.16 8.83
CA SER A 140 2.50 0.22 9.14
C SER A 140 1.12 0.82 8.84
N LEU A 141 0.15 -0.04 8.52
CA LEU A 141 -1.26 0.32 8.28
C LEU A 141 -1.82 1.19 9.44
N GLN A 142 -1.44 0.87 10.67
CA GLN A 142 -1.80 1.63 11.87
C GLN A 142 -1.20 3.04 11.87
N SER A 143 0.07 3.18 11.50
CA SER A 143 0.74 4.49 11.41
C SER A 143 0.07 5.38 10.35
N GLN A 144 -0.32 4.81 9.21
CA GLN A 144 -1.02 5.56 8.17
C GLN A 144 -2.39 6.04 8.65
N LEU A 145 -3.19 5.15 9.25
CA LEU A 145 -4.51 5.53 9.78
C LEU A 145 -4.40 6.63 10.85
N HIS A 146 -3.43 6.52 11.76
CA HIS A 146 -3.18 7.51 12.80
C HIS A 146 -2.76 8.87 12.21
N LYS A 147 -1.85 8.88 11.23
CA LYS A 147 -1.42 10.09 10.52
C LYS A 147 -2.59 10.77 9.79
N THR A 148 -3.46 10.01 9.15
CA THR A 148 -4.65 10.55 8.47
C THR A 148 -5.61 11.16 9.49
N ARG A 149 -5.94 10.44 10.57
CA ARG A 149 -6.80 10.95 11.66
C ARG A 149 -6.25 12.24 12.26
N GLY A 150 -4.95 12.29 12.57
CA GLY A 150 -4.30 13.48 13.09
C GLY A 150 -4.36 14.68 12.14
N LYS A 151 -4.29 14.45 10.82
CA LYS A 151 -4.45 15.53 9.82
C LYS A 151 -5.88 16.05 9.74
N LEU A 152 -6.87 15.16 9.81
CA LEU A 152 -8.28 15.57 9.82
C LEU A 152 -8.61 16.40 11.06
N LEU A 153 -8.20 15.93 12.24
CA LEU A 153 -8.39 16.67 13.50
C LEU A 153 -7.76 18.06 13.47
N LYS A 154 -6.54 18.19 12.93
CA LYS A 154 -5.88 19.50 12.77
C LYS A 154 -6.63 20.42 11.80
N ARG A 155 -7.22 19.87 10.72
CA ARG A 155 -8.04 20.65 9.78
C ARG A 155 -9.33 21.13 10.45
N GLU A 156 -9.99 20.27 11.22
CA GLU A 156 -11.22 20.61 11.92
C GLU A 156 -10.98 21.67 13.00
N GLN A 157 -9.89 21.55 13.78
CA GLN A 157 -9.49 22.55 14.76
C GLN A 157 -9.20 23.91 14.12
N ARG A 158 -8.55 23.94 12.95
CA ARG A 158 -8.31 25.18 12.20
C ARG A 158 -9.61 25.79 11.74
N LYS A 159 -10.53 24.99 11.19
CA LYS A 159 -11.84 25.46 10.72
C LYS A 159 -12.64 26.14 11.83
N ARG A 160 -12.62 25.58 13.04
CA ARG A 160 -13.26 26.18 14.23
C ARG A 160 -12.64 27.53 14.60
N ARG A 161 -11.30 27.62 14.58
CA ARG A 161 -10.56 28.87 14.89
C ARG A 161 -10.73 29.95 13.82
N SER A 162 -10.93 29.57 12.56
CA SER A 162 -11.18 30.52 11.46
C SER A 162 -12.66 30.88 11.28
N GLY A 163 -13.55 30.30 12.09
CA GLY A 163 -14.99 30.59 12.07
C GLY A 163 -15.41 31.69 13.04
N ASP A 164 -14.46 32.31 13.75
CA ASP A 164 -14.71 33.17 14.92
C ASP A 164 -14.46 34.68 14.67
N ASP A 165 -14.30 35.10 13.41
CA ASP A 165 -14.12 36.53 13.08
C ASP A 165 -15.45 37.31 12.96
N ASN A 166 -16.58 36.75 13.42
CA ASN A 166 -17.85 37.47 13.52
C ASN A 166 -18.71 36.95 14.71
N ASP A 167 -18.29 37.20 15.95
CA ASP A 167 -19.21 37.76 16.95
C ASP A 167 -18.44 38.25 18.18
N ALA A 168 -18.58 39.54 18.49
CA ALA A 168 -18.10 40.11 19.72
C ALA A 168 -19.10 39.77 20.83
N GLY A 169 -18.80 38.76 21.65
CA GLY A 169 -19.72 38.31 22.69
C GLY A 169 -19.07 37.58 23.87
N VAL A 170 -18.42 38.35 24.76
CA VAL A 170 -18.45 38.24 26.24
C VAL A 170 -18.33 36.83 26.88
N MET A 171 -17.17 36.61 27.55
CA MET A 171 -16.90 35.94 28.86
C MET A 171 -17.47 34.50 29.08
N GLU A 172 -16.78 33.51 29.68
CA GLU A 172 -15.93 33.49 30.87
C GLU A 172 -14.90 32.34 30.79
N ASP A 173 -13.83 32.51 31.56
CA ASP A 173 -12.77 31.53 31.83
C ASP A 173 -13.31 30.23 32.46
N GLU A 174 -13.04 29.09 31.83
CA GLU A 174 -12.94 27.81 32.54
C GLU A 174 -11.52 27.25 32.42
N ASN A 175 -10.73 27.55 33.46
CA ASN A 175 -9.48 26.88 33.78
C ASN A 175 -9.75 25.39 34.01
N ILE A 176 -9.46 24.54 33.03
CA ILE A 176 -9.33 23.10 33.26
C ILE A 176 -7.97 22.86 33.93
N ILE A 177 -7.99 22.81 35.26
CA ILE A 177 -6.88 22.29 36.08
C ILE A 177 -6.79 20.78 35.82
N PHE A 178 -5.67 20.35 35.24
CA PHE A 178 -5.27 18.94 35.24
C PHE A 178 -4.77 18.60 36.65
N ASP A 179 -5.41 17.63 37.30
CA ASP A 179 -4.96 17.04 38.56
C ASP A 179 -4.30 15.68 38.25
N PRO A 180 -2.97 15.56 38.27
CA PRO A 180 -2.28 14.30 38.06
C PRO A 180 -1.80 13.77 39.41
N GLU A 181 -2.48 12.77 39.97
CA GLU A 181 -1.86 11.66 40.72
C GLU A 181 -2.95 10.81 41.38
N THR A 182 -3.01 9.53 41.02
CA THR A 182 -3.53 8.50 41.92
C THR A 182 -2.57 7.32 41.81
N PRO A 183 -1.64 7.15 42.78
CA PRO A 183 -0.74 6.02 42.76
C PRO A 183 -1.49 4.73 43.14
N GLU A 184 -1.16 3.67 42.43
CA GLU A 184 -1.61 2.31 42.66
C GLU A 184 -1.26 1.87 44.09
N SER A 185 -2.25 1.46 44.86
CA SER A 185 -2.04 0.80 46.15
C SER A 185 -1.71 -0.68 45.92
N ASP A 186 -0.43 -1.00 46.02
CA ASP A 186 0.12 -2.33 46.26
C ASP A 186 -0.52 -2.93 47.52
N ASN A 187 -1.19 -4.07 47.37
CA ASN A 187 -1.65 -4.86 48.49
C ASN A 187 -0.76 -6.12 48.61
N SER A 188 0.42 -5.94 49.20
CA SER A 188 1.22 -7.02 49.79
C SER A 188 1.08 -6.94 51.31
N VAL A 189 0.27 -7.83 51.89
CA VAL A 189 0.32 -8.13 53.33
C VAL A 189 0.88 -9.53 53.48
N ASN A 190 2.13 -9.58 53.96
CA ASN A 190 2.77 -10.73 54.55
C ASN A 190 2.69 -10.61 56.08
N GLY A 191 2.57 -11.76 56.75
CA GLY A 191 2.79 -11.95 58.18
C GLY A 191 1.50 -12.11 58.98
N ASP A 192 1.40 -12.96 60.00
CA ASP A 192 2.35 -13.87 60.64
C ASP A 192 1.56 -14.67 61.69
N GLN A 193 2.11 -15.82 62.08
CA GLN A 193 1.91 -16.66 63.26
C GLN A 193 0.68 -16.50 64.20
N GLY A 194 0.12 -17.66 64.54
CA GLY A 194 -0.69 -17.87 65.75
C GLY A 194 -0.96 -19.34 65.98
N ASP A 195 -0.03 -20.03 66.65
CA ASP A 195 -0.28 -21.25 67.40
C ASP A 195 -1.30 -20.97 68.51
N GLU A 196 -2.18 -21.94 68.82
CA GLU A 196 -2.47 -22.42 70.19
C GLU A 196 -3.67 -23.41 70.18
N ASP A 197 -3.38 -24.59 70.77
CA ASP A 197 -4.21 -25.61 71.41
C ASP A 197 -5.34 -26.37 70.69
#